data_AF-A0A7V4PMW4-F1
#
_entry.id   AF-A0A7V4PMW4-F1
#
_cell.length_a   1.000
_cell.length_b   1.000
_cell.length_c   1.000
_cell.angle_alpha   90.00
_cell.angle_beta   90.00
_cell.angle_gamma   90.00
#
_symmetry.space_group_name_H-M   'P 1'
#
loop_
_entity.id
_entity.type
_entity.pdbx_description
1 polymer ?
#
loop_
_entity_poly.entity_id
_entity_poly.type
_entity_poly.pdbx_seq_one_letter_code
_entity_poly.pdbx_strand_id
1 'polypeptide(L)'
;MLRLCWIIVFLFLVSSLQAETIYKWIDKNGGVNFTDDLEKVPMPYRDQVQRTELKEERKDVQKGSPPSVSTPSVERREVDLYGRDEAWWRERVRPWKEQLKEATENLESARKRFSEKTVEMGRKGLVSRARYQTEAEKYDQERKKYEAQISEAQEMLEKLSKEAEEAKANPEWLK
;
A
#
# COMPACT_ATOMS: atom_id res chain seq x y z
N MET A 1 -2.25 16.58 62.92
CA MET A 1 -1.77 15.44 62.10
C MET A 1 -2.38 15.44 60.69
N LEU A 2 -3.71 15.44 60.50
CA LEU A 2 -4.35 15.36 59.16
C LEU A 2 -4.03 16.50 58.18
N ARG A 3 -3.79 17.73 58.69
CA ARG A 3 -3.45 18.91 57.85
C ARG A 3 -2.01 18.90 57.33
N LEU A 4 -1.09 18.19 57.98
CA LEU A 4 0.32 18.12 57.56
C LEU A 4 0.49 17.13 56.39
N CYS A 5 -0.30 16.05 56.38
CA CYS A 5 -0.30 15.08 55.28
C CYS A 5 -0.76 15.70 53.94
N TRP A 6 -1.69 16.67 53.98
CA TRP A 6 -2.14 17.36 52.77
C TRP A 6 -1.05 18.24 52.13
N ILE A 7 -0.18 18.85 52.93
CA ILE A 7 0.90 19.70 52.42
C ILE A 7 1.99 18.86 51.74
N ILE A 8 2.27 17.65 52.26
CA ILE A 8 3.24 16.73 51.65
C ILE A 8 2.71 16.13 50.34
N VAL A 9 1.41 15.82 50.24
CA VAL A 9 0.78 15.35 48.99
C VAL A 9 0.77 16.45 47.92
N PHE A 10 0.63 17.72 48.30
CA PHE A 10 0.67 18.84 47.36
C PHE A 10 2.09 19.11 46.82
N LEU A 11 3.13 18.82 47.60
CA LEU A 11 4.53 19.05 47.23
C LEU A 11 5.06 18.07 46.16
N PHE A 12 4.50 16.85 46.05
CA PHE A 12 4.89 15.90 45.01
C PHE A 12 4.21 16.11 43.64
N LEU A 13 3.16 16.93 43.58
CA LEU A 13 2.39 17.17 42.36
C LEU A 13 2.99 18.27 41.45
N VAL A 14 4.04 18.96 41.91
CA VAL A 14 4.72 20.06 41.20
C VAL A 14 6.06 19.59 40.61
N SER A 15 6.17 18.30 40.27
CA SER A 15 7.27 17.79 39.46
C SER A 15 7.02 18.18 38.00
N SER A 16 7.38 19.44 37.71
CA SER A 16 7.53 20.08 36.40
C SER A 16 7.56 19.12 35.20
N LEU A 17 6.52 19.23 34.38
CA LEU A 17 6.55 18.90 32.95
C LEU A 17 7.68 19.73 32.31
N GLN A 18 8.89 19.19 32.27
CA GLN A 18 9.93 19.69 31.37
C GLN A 18 9.50 19.23 29.98
N ALA A 19 8.69 20.05 29.31
CA ALA A 19 8.40 19.90 27.90
C ALA A 19 9.70 20.22 27.14
N GLU A 20 10.53 19.20 26.93
CA GLU A 20 11.72 19.34 26.11
C GLU A 20 11.28 19.69 24.69
N THR A 21 11.67 20.89 24.23
CA THR A 21 11.22 21.40 22.94
C THR A 21 12.02 20.70 21.84
N ILE A 22 11.43 19.69 21.21
CA ILE A 22 12.06 18.98 20.09
C ILE A 22 11.80 19.77 18.80
N TYR A 23 12.89 20.25 18.21
CA TYR A 23 12.91 20.93 16.92
C TYR A 23 13.11 19.91 15.80
N LYS A 24 12.24 19.98 14.79
CA LYS A 24 12.27 19.12 13.60
C LYS A 24 12.46 19.97 12.36
N TRP A 25 13.39 19.58 11.48
CA TRP A 25 13.56 20.22 10.16
C TRP A 25 13.92 19.19 9.08
N ILE A 26 13.71 19.59 7.82
CA ILE A 26 14.05 18.80 6.63
C ILE A 26 15.25 19.46 5.97
N ASP A 27 16.32 18.70 5.72
CA ASP A 27 17.50 19.22 5.04
C ASP A 27 17.31 19.28 3.51
N LYS A 28 18.30 19.85 2.82
CA LYS A 28 18.31 20.00 1.34
C LYS A 28 18.24 18.68 0.56
N ASN A 29 18.56 17.55 1.21
CA ASN A 29 18.52 16.22 0.61
C ASN A 29 17.22 15.48 0.95
N GLY A 30 16.29 16.12 1.67
CA GLY A 30 15.03 15.50 2.11
C GLY A 30 15.16 14.69 3.40
N GLY A 31 16.30 14.73 4.09
CA GLY A 31 16.53 14.05 5.36
C GLY A 31 15.82 14.75 6.51
N VAL A 32 15.07 14.00 7.32
CA VAL A 32 14.39 14.51 8.52
C VAL A 32 15.36 14.47 9.71
N ASN A 33 15.61 15.62 10.32
CA ASN A 33 16.51 15.76 11.47
C ASN A 33 15.74 16.28 12.70
N PHE A 34 16.22 15.90 13.88
CA PHE A 34 15.64 16.27 15.17
C PHE A 34 16.73 16.80 16.10
N THR A 35 16.42 17.84 16.88
CA THR A 35 17.32 18.33 17.91
C THR A 35 16.52 18.95 19.07
N ASP A 36 17.09 18.88 20.25
CA ASP A 36 16.63 19.52 21.50
C ASP A 36 17.00 21.01 21.63
N ASP A 37 17.93 21.47 20.78
CA ASP A 37 18.55 22.80 20.86
C ASP A 37 18.41 23.56 19.54
N LEU A 38 17.77 24.73 19.59
CA LEU A 38 17.53 25.58 18.41
C LEU A 38 18.84 26.00 17.74
N GLU A 39 19.93 26.14 18.49
CA GLU A 39 21.20 26.58 17.95
C GLU A 39 21.83 25.54 17.00
N LYS A 40 21.56 24.25 17.26
CA LYS A 40 22.00 23.13 16.42
C LYS A 40 21.24 23.04 15.10
N VAL A 41 20.10 23.73 14.97
CA VAL A 41 19.41 23.86 13.67
C VAL A 41 20.20 24.84 12.80
N PRO A 42 20.63 24.43 11.58
CA PRO A 42 21.35 25.33 10.70
C PRO A 42 20.48 26.53 10.32
N MET A 43 21.08 27.73 10.28
CA MET A 43 20.39 29.00 10.00
C MET A 43 19.32 28.95 8.88
N PRO A 44 19.55 28.36 7.69
CA PRO A 44 18.54 28.34 6.62
C PRO A 44 17.27 27.52 6.95
N TYR A 45 17.30 26.69 7.99
CA TYR A 45 16.17 25.85 8.40
C TYR A 45 15.48 26.34 9.68
N ARG A 46 16.03 27.35 10.38
CA ARG A 46 15.47 27.87 11.65
C ARG A 46 14.07 28.45 11.47
N ASP A 47 13.77 29.05 10.32
CA ASP A 47 12.46 29.62 10.00
C ASP A 47 11.40 28.54 9.68
N GLN A 48 11.82 27.28 9.47
CA GLN A 48 10.94 26.14 9.15
C GLN A 48 10.67 25.24 10.36
N VAL A 49 11.23 25.59 11.53
CA VAL A 49 11.15 24.76 12.73
C VAL A 49 9.75 24.87 13.34
N GLN A 50 8.96 23.80 13.23
CA GLN A 50 7.74 23.66 14.02
C GLN A 50 8.10 23.30 15.46
N ARG A 51 7.85 24.22 16.40
CA ARG A 51 7.85 23.91 17.84
C ARG A 51 6.72 22.95 18.12
N THR A 52 7.04 21.67 18.27
CA THR A 52 6.05 20.68 18.68
C THR A 52 6.01 20.68 20.21
N GLU A 53 5.31 21.64 20.79
CA GLU A 53 4.85 21.47 22.17
C GLU A 53 3.74 20.40 22.14
N LEU A 54 4.00 19.27 22.78
CA LEU A 54 3.03 18.19 22.96
C LEU A 54 1.86 18.72 23.81
N LYS A 55 0.87 19.32 23.14
CA LYS A 55 -0.44 19.59 23.73
C LYS A 55 -1.47 18.67 23.09
N GLU A 56 -1.75 17.56 23.77
CA GLU A 56 -3.02 16.86 23.60
C GLU A 56 -4.16 17.83 23.92
N GLU A 57 -4.99 18.22 22.95
CA GLU A 57 -6.34 18.69 23.23
C GLU A 57 -7.25 18.68 21.98
N ARG A 58 -8.20 17.73 22.01
CA ARG A 58 -9.64 17.83 21.70
C ARG A 58 -10.12 18.75 20.56
N LYS A 59 -10.94 18.13 19.69
CA LYS A 59 -11.92 18.75 18.77
C LYS A 59 -12.73 19.85 19.46
N ASP A 60 -12.82 21.05 18.84
CA ASP A 60 -14.06 21.67 18.34
C ASP A 60 -13.82 23.03 17.64
N VAL A 61 -14.29 23.11 16.38
CA VAL A 61 -15.07 24.17 15.68
C VAL A 61 -14.65 25.67 15.63
N GLN A 62 -14.53 26.12 14.36
CA GLN A 62 -14.88 27.42 13.71
C GLN A 62 -13.94 28.65 13.65
N LYS A 63 -13.55 28.91 12.38
CA LYS A 63 -13.77 30.12 11.56
C LYS A 63 -12.98 31.40 11.89
N GLY A 64 -11.86 31.54 11.18
CA GLY A 64 -11.26 32.81 10.80
C GLY A 64 -10.28 32.60 9.64
N SER A 65 -10.66 32.99 8.42
CA SER A 65 -9.70 33.24 7.32
C SER A 65 -9.12 34.64 7.51
N PRO A 66 -7.83 34.91 7.25
CA PRO A 66 -7.25 34.96 5.89
C PRO A 66 -5.73 34.60 5.82
N PRO A 67 -5.02 34.75 4.68
CA PRO A 67 -5.42 34.58 3.29
C PRO A 67 -5.03 33.17 2.80
N SER A 68 -5.71 32.71 1.75
CA SER A 68 -5.28 31.56 0.96
C SER A 68 -3.92 31.88 0.31
N VAL A 69 -2.83 31.61 1.04
CA VAL A 69 -1.58 31.27 0.38
C VAL A 69 -1.85 29.89 -0.16
N SER A 70 -2.03 29.83 -1.48
CA SER A 70 -1.97 28.61 -2.25
C SER A 70 -0.55 28.08 -2.11
N THR A 71 -0.25 27.47 -0.95
CA THR A 71 0.86 26.54 -0.84
C THR A 71 0.66 25.60 -2.02
N PRO A 72 1.65 25.40 -2.90
CA PRO A 72 1.58 24.26 -3.79
C PRO A 72 1.32 23.11 -2.85
N SER A 73 0.23 22.37 -3.08
CA SER A 73 0.06 21.07 -2.46
C SER A 73 1.33 20.33 -2.83
N VAL A 74 2.34 20.38 -1.96
CA VAL A 74 3.45 19.44 -1.97
C VAL A 74 2.71 18.17 -1.58
N GLU A 75 2.19 17.55 -2.64
CA GLU A 75 1.41 16.36 -2.65
C GLU A 75 2.19 15.40 -1.78
N ARG A 76 1.74 15.28 -0.52
CA ARG A 76 2.40 14.43 0.46
C ARG A 76 2.15 13.04 -0.09
N ARG A 77 3.11 12.52 -0.84
CA ARG A 77 3.04 11.22 -1.49
C ARG A 77 2.65 10.25 -0.39
N GLU A 78 1.47 9.68 -0.53
CA GLU A 78 0.98 8.68 0.40
C GLU A 78 1.91 7.48 0.26
N VAL A 79 2.54 7.10 1.38
CA VAL A 79 3.51 6.00 1.45
C VAL A 79 3.09 5.05 2.56
N ASP A 80 3.39 3.77 2.40
CA ASP A 80 3.14 2.75 3.41
C ASP A 80 4.10 2.86 4.61
N LEU A 81 3.96 1.97 5.60
CA LEU A 81 4.82 1.92 6.79
C LEU A 81 6.32 1.77 6.50
N TYR A 82 6.67 1.27 5.31
CA TYR A 82 8.04 1.04 4.86
C TYR A 82 8.53 2.12 3.87
N GLY A 83 7.74 3.17 3.65
CA GLY A 83 8.07 4.25 2.73
C GLY A 83 7.86 3.90 1.25
N ARG A 84 7.15 2.80 0.94
CA ARG A 84 6.81 2.40 -0.43
C ARG A 84 5.56 3.15 -0.89
N ASP A 85 5.60 3.69 -2.09
CA ASP A 85 4.50 4.44 -2.69
C ASP A 85 3.64 3.57 -3.62
N GLU A 86 2.60 4.18 -4.18
CA GLU A 86 1.70 3.55 -5.15
C GLU A 86 2.46 2.91 -6.33
N ALA A 87 3.48 3.58 -6.85
CA ALA A 87 4.21 3.12 -8.02
C ALA A 87 4.89 1.77 -7.73
N TRP A 88 5.49 1.61 -6.55
CA TRP A 88 6.09 0.36 -6.12
C TRP A 88 5.08 -0.79 -6.06
N TRP A 89 3.91 -0.55 -5.46
CA TRP A 89 2.86 -1.57 -5.35
C TRP A 89 2.27 -1.93 -6.71
N ARG A 90 2.00 -0.94 -7.57
CA ARG A 90 1.51 -1.16 -8.93
C ARG A 90 2.48 -1.94 -9.78
N GLU A 91 3.78 -1.63 -9.71
CA GLU A 91 4.81 -2.35 -10.44
C GLU A 91 4.84 -3.83 -10.04
N ARG A 92 4.65 -4.14 -8.77
CA ARG A 92 4.66 -5.50 -8.23
C ARG A 92 3.42 -6.30 -8.57
N VAL A 93 2.25 -5.65 -8.63
CA VAL A 93 0.96 -6.27 -8.96
C VAL A 93 0.78 -6.47 -10.47
N ARG A 94 1.30 -5.54 -11.29
CA ARG A 94 1.13 -5.53 -12.75
C ARG A 94 1.45 -6.87 -13.43
N PRO A 95 2.63 -7.50 -13.25
CA PRO A 95 2.97 -8.74 -13.95
C PRO A 95 2.01 -9.88 -13.61
N TRP A 96 1.54 -9.96 -12.37
CA TRP A 96 0.59 -11.01 -11.95
C TRP A 96 -0.81 -10.79 -12.52
N LYS A 97 -1.26 -9.54 -12.63
CA LYS A 97 -2.51 -9.22 -13.33
C LYS A 97 -2.44 -9.51 -14.82
N GLU A 98 -1.31 -9.19 -15.44
CA GLU A 98 -1.06 -9.47 -16.84
C GLU A 98 -1.03 -10.98 -17.10
N GLN A 99 -0.32 -11.75 -16.27
CA GLN A 99 -0.31 -13.21 -16.32
C GLN A 99 -1.72 -13.81 -16.08
N LEU A 100 -2.47 -13.31 -15.10
CA LEU A 100 -3.83 -13.76 -14.84
C LEU A 100 -4.75 -13.54 -16.05
N LYS A 101 -4.68 -12.35 -16.64
CA LYS A 101 -5.45 -12.00 -17.84
C LYS A 101 -5.05 -12.89 -19.01
N GLU A 102 -3.75 -12.98 -19.32
CA GLU A 102 -3.24 -13.76 -20.45
C GLU A 102 -3.58 -15.24 -20.31
N ALA A 103 -3.38 -15.83 -19.13
CA ALA A 103 -3.71 -17.25 -18.89
C ALA A 103 -5.21 -17.52 -19.01
N THR A 104 -6.06 -16.57 -18.57
CA THR A 104 -7.52 -16.68 -18.73
C THR A 104 -7.95 -16.61 -20.19
N GLU A 105 -7.42 -15.65 -20.96
CA GLU A 105 -7.68 -15.51 -22.39
C GLU A 105 -7.18 -16.73 -23.19
N ASN A 106 -6.02 -17.27 -22.81
CA ASN A 106 -5.45 -18.46 -23.42
C ASN A 106 -6.29 -19.72 -23.11
N LEU A 107 -6.81 -19.85 -21.89
CA LEU A 107 -7.71 -20.94 -21.51
C LEU A 107 -9.02 -20.88 -22.31
N GLU A 108 -9.62 -19.70 -22.44
CA GLU A 108 -10.82 -19.49 -23.25
C GLU A 108 -10.55 -19.81 -24.73
N SER A 109 -9.43 -19.33 -25.26
CA SER A 109 -8.99 -19.61 -26.63
C SER A 109 -8.77 -21.11 -26.86
N ALA A 110 -8.12 -21.81 -25.93
CA ALA A 110 -7.91 -23.26 -26.00
C ALA A 110 -9.26 -24.00 -26.01
N ARG A 111 -10.20 -23.60 -25.15
CA ARG A 111 -11.56 -24.15 -25.11
C ARG A 111 -12.30 -23.93 -26.42
N LYS A 112 -12.23 -22.73 -26.99
CA LYS A 112 -12.86 -22.39 -28.27
C LYS A 112 -12.26 -23.22 -29.40
N ARG A 113 -10.93 -23.32 -29.50
CA ARG A 113 -10.23 -24.15 -30.51
C ARG A 113 -10.66 -25.61 -30.42
N PHE A 114 -10.72 -26.17 -29.21
CA PHE A 114 -11.18 -27.55 -29.01
C PHE A 114 -12.64 -27.73 -29.45
N SER A 115 -13.52 -26.81 -29.08
CA SER A 115 -14.93 -26.83 -29.49
C SER A 115 -15.11 -26.72 -31.01
N GLU A 116 -14.40 -25.80 -31.66
CA GLU A 116 -14.43 -25.66 -33.13
C GLU A 116 -13.89 -26.93 -33.82
N LYS A 117 -12.79 -27.49 -33.31
CA LYS A 117 -12.19 -28.71 -33.86
C LYS A 117 -13.13 -29.90 -33.77
N THR A 118 -13.81 -30.07 -32.63
CA THR A 118 -14.77 -31.16 -32.42
C THR A 118 -16.00 -31.02 -33.31
N VAL A 119 -16.54 -29.82 -33.47
CA VAL A 119 -17.63 -29.54 -34.42
C VAL A 119 -17.20 -29.79 -35.87
N GLU A 120 -16.00 -29.36 -36.26
CA GLU A 120 -15.45 -29.59 -37.59
C GLU A 120 -15.32 -31.10 -37.90
N MET A 121 -14.81 -31.89 -36.95
CA MET A 121 -14.71 -33.35 -37.07
C MET A 121 -16.09 -34.00 -37.23
N GLY A 122 -17.07 -33.55 -36.44
CA GLY A 122 -18.47 -33.98 -36.55
C GLY A 122 -19.04 -33.71 -37.95
N ARG A 123 -18.87 -32.48 -38.45
CA ARG A 123 -19.36 -32.08 -39.78
C ARG A 123 -18.72 -32.86 -40.92
N LYS A 124 -17.42 -33.16 -40.82
CA LYS A 124 -16.67 -33.91 -41.86
C LYS A 124 -16.87 -35.43 -41.76
N GLY A 125 -17.61 -35.94 -40.78
CA GLY A 125 -17.71 -37.38 -40.51
C GLY A 125 -16.37 -38.00 -40.09
N LEU A 126 -15.41 -37.18 -39.64
CA LEU A 126 -14.03 -37.58 -39.30
C LEU A 126 -13.87 -37.90 -37.80
N VAL A 127 -14.97 -38.26 -37.12
CA VAL A 127 -15.00 -38.56 -35.68
C VAL A 127 -14.44 -39.96 -35.44
N SER A 128 -13.15 -40.14 -35.69
CA SER A 128 -12.42 -41.30 -35.17
C SER A 128 -12.18 -41.09 -33.67
N ARG A 129 -12.53 -42.09 -32.86
CA ARG A 129 -12.29 -42.10 -31.41
C ARG A 129 -10.84 -41.75 -31.06
N ALA A 130 -9.87 -42.28 -31.81
CA ALA A 130 -8.45 -42.01 -31.59
C ALA A 130 -8.10 -40.53 -31.82
N ARG A 131 -8.62 -39.91 -32.90
CA ARG A 131 -8.37 -38.48 -33.17
C ARG A 131 -8.99 -37.59 -32.11
N TYR A 132 -10.21 -37.90 -31.69
CA TYR A 132 -10.86 -37.16 -30.60
C TYR A 132 -10.06 -37.26 -29.30
N GLN A 133 -9.58 -38.46 -28.93
CA GLN A 133 -8.76 -38.66 -27.74
C GLN A 133 -7.48 -37.82 -27.79
N THR A 134 -6.76 -37.84 -28.91
CA THR A 134 -5.55 -37.01 -29.08
C THR A 134 -5.83 -35.52 -28.93
N GLU A 135 -6.90 -35.00 -29.53
CA GLU A 135 -7.25 -33.57 -29.39
C GLU A 135 -7.72 -33.22 -27.96
N ALA A 136 -8.43 -34.14 -27.30
CA ALA A 136 -8.85 -33.98 -25.91
C ALA A 136 -7.66 -33.99 -24.94
N GLU A 137 -6.67 -34.84 -25.16
CA GLU A 137 -5.43 -34.88 -24.37
C GLU A 137 -4.62 -33.60 -24.52
N LYS A 138 -4.46 -33.10 -25.75
CA LYS A 138 -3.80 -31.81 -26.00
C LYS A 138 -4.52 -30.67 -25.27
N TYR A 139 -5.84 -30.61 -25.39
CA TYR A 139 -6.65 -29.62 -24.69
C TYR A 139 -6.51 -29.73 -23.17
N ASP A 140 -6.52 -30.95 -22.61
CA ASP A 140 -6.36 -31.16 -21.17
C ASP A 140 -4.98 -30.70 -20.67
N GLN A 141 -3.92 -30.94 -21.44
CA GLN A 141 -2.58 -30.45 -21.14
C GLN A 141 -2.50 -28.91 -21.18
N GLU A 142 -3.03 -28.28 -22.23
CA GLU A 142 -3.10 -26.81 -22.32
C GLU A 142 -3.89 -26.23 -21.16
N ARG A 143 -5.07 -26.80 -20.87
CA ARG A 143 -5.94 -26.39 -19.78
C ARG A 143 -5.22 -26.44 -18.44
N LYS A 144 -4.61 -27.58 -18.09
CA LYS A 144 -3.85 -27.73 -16.83
C LYS A 144 -2.75 -26.69 -16.69
N LYS A 145 -2.03 -26.41 -17.79
CA LYS A 145 -0.99 -25.38 -17.81
C LYS A 145 -1.57 -24.00 -17.49
N TYR A 146 -2.65 -23.58 -18.16
CA TYR A 146 -3.25 -22.27 -17.91
C TYR A 146 -3.95 -22.18 -16.54
N GLU A 147 -4.62 -23.25 -16.09
CA GLU A 147 -5.20 -23.35 -14.74
C GLU A 147 -4.11 -23.18 -13.66
N ALA A 148 -2.94 -23.79 -13.85
CA ALA A 148 -1.80 -23.60 -12.93
C ALA A 148 -1.29 -22.15 -12.92
N GLN A 149 -1.17 -21.51 -14.09
CA GLN A 149 -0.75 -20.11 -14.18
C GLN A 149 -1.77 -19.13 -13.56
N ILE A 150 -3.07 -19.40 -13.73
CA ILE A 150 -4.14 -18.64 -13.07
C ILE A 150 -4.04 -18.79 -11.56
N SER A 151 -3.89 -20.02 -11.06
CA SER A 151 -3.78 -20.30 -9.63
C SER A 151 -2.55 -19.61 -9.02
N GLU A 152 -1.39 -19.70 -9.67
CA GLU A 152 -0.16 -19.04 -9.23
C GLU A 152 -0.33 -17.52 -9.17
N ALA A 153 -0.88 -16.91 -10.23
CA ALA A 153 -1.11 -15.48 -10.26
C ALA A 153 -2.09 -15.02 -9.17
N GLN A 154 -3.16 -15.79 -8.91
CA GLN A 154 -4.11 -15.51 -7.84
C GLN A 154 -3.45 -15.60 -6.45
N GLU A 155 -2.67 -16.64 -6.19
CA GLU A 155 -1.95 -16.81 -4.93
C GLU A 155 -0.96 -15.65 -4.69
N MET A 156 -0.24 -15.25 -5.74
CA MET A 156 0.71 -14.13 -5.64
C MET A 156 0.03 -12.79 -5.44
N LEU A 157 -1.12 -12.55 -6.09
CA LEU A 157 -1.93 -11.36 -5.85
C LEU A 157 -2.51 -11.32 -4.43
N GLU A 158 -2.96 -12.46 -3.90
CA GLU A 158 -3.43 -12.56 -2.51
C GLU A 158 -2.30 -12.30 -1.52
N LYS A 159 -1.11 -12.85 -1.77
CA LYS A 159 0.08 -12.61 -0.96
C LYS A 159 0.47 -11.13 -0.95
N LEU A 160 0.45 -10.47 -2.11
CA LEU A 160 0.70 -9.02 -2.21
C LEU A 160 -0.38 -8.20 -1.49
N SER A 161 -1.64 -8.64 -1.53
CA SER A 161 -2.72 -8.02 -0.77
C SER A 161 -2.47 -8.08 0.74
N LYS A 162 -2.08 -9.25 1.25
CA LYS A 162 -1.72 -9.42 2.66
C LYS A 162 -0.51 -8.57 3.05
N GLU A 163 0.53 -8.53 2.21
CA GLU A 163 1.71 -7.69 2.45
C GLU A 163 1.36 -6.19 2.48
N ALA A 164 0.44 -5.75 1.62
CA ALA A 164 -0.04 -4.37 1.59
C ALA A 164 -0.84 -4.02 2.85
N GLU A 165 -1.71 -4.91 3.31
CA GLU A 165 -2.45 -4.74 4.57
C GLU A 165 -1.51 -4.63 5.77
N GLU A 166 -0.52 -5.52 5.87
CA GLU A 166 0.51 -5.50 6.92
C GLU A 166 1.33 -4.20 6.89
N ALA A 167 1.63 -3.71 5.69
CA ALA A 167 2.32 -2.45 5.48
C ALA A 167 1.44 -1.20 5.68
N LYS A 168 0.13 -1.37 5.93
CA LYS A 168 -0.87 -0.29 5.91
C LYS A 168 -0.83 0.54 4.63
N ALA A 169 -0.51 -0.11 3.51
CA ALA A 169 -0.59 0.49 2.19
C ALA A 169 -2.06 0.75 1.83
N ASN A 170 -2.32 1.77 1.00
CA ASN A 170 -3.66 2.05 0.54
C ASN A 170 -4.14 0.91 -0.38
N PRO A 171 -5.30 0.26 -0.09
CA PRO A 171 -5.78 -0.87 -0.90
C PRO A 171 -6.06 -0.50 -2.37
N GLU A 172 -6.30 0.78 -2.67
CA GLU A 172 -6.51 1.27 -4.04
C GLU A 172 -5.27 1.12 -4.93
N TRP A 173 -4.07 1.04 -4.35
CA TRP A 173 -2.82 0.87 -5.11
C TRP A 173 -2.70 -0.52 -5.73
N LEU A 174 -3.44 -1.50 -5.20
CA LEU A 174 -3.47 -2.86 -5.73
C LEU A 174 -4.55 -3.06 -6.81
N LYS A 175 -5.37 -2.05 -7.11
CA LYS A 175 -6.44 -2.13 -8.13
C LYS A 175 -5.95 -1.96 -9.56
#